data_AF-A0A1I7U5G0-F1
#
_entry.id   AF-A0A1I7U5G0-F1
#
_cell.length_a   1.000
_cell.length_b   1.000
_cell.length_c   1.000
_cell.angle_alpha   90.00
_cell.angle_beta   90.00
_cell.angle_gamma   90.00
#
_symmetry.space_group_name_H-M   'P 1'
#
loop_
_entity.id
_entity.type
_entity.pdbx_description
1 polymer ?
#
loop_
_entity_poly.entity_id
_entity_poly.type
_entity_poly.pdbx_seq_one_letter_code
_entity_poly.pdbx_strand_id
1 'polypeptide(L)'
;MEKQVEFLRNNPQYVRSCILYEALDTQTSIFSSYKSFCKRLGDDLMDYVEFEYWYMRFLNGHMDLDHEWNRDPKSITFDDLPLEIVCIITKKLSFYDR
;
A
#
# COMPACT_ATOMS: atom_id res chain seq x y z
N MET A 1 -6.54 -20.41 15.57
CA MET A 1 -6.25 -19.09 14.98
C MET A 1 -4.76 -18.89 14.77
N GLU A 2 -3.90 -18.99 15.79
CA GLU A 2 -2.44 -18.85 15.65
C GLU A 2 -1.83 -19.72 14.54
N LYS A 3 -2.14 -21.03 14.48
CA LYS A 3 -1.65 -21.92 13.41
C LYS A 3 -2.06 -21.48 11.99
N GLN A 4 -3.23 -20.84 11.85
CA GLN A 4 -3.72 -20.37 10.54
C GLN A 4 -2.97 -19.09 10.13
N VAL A 5 -2.77 -18.18 11.08
CA VAL A 5 -1.96 -16.97 10.88
C VAL A 5 -0.53 -17.35 10.51
N GLU A 6 0.08 -18.27 11.24
CA GLU A 6 1.43 -18.78 10.96
C GLU A 6 1.52 -19.42 9.56
N PHE A 7 0.52 -20.21 9.17
CA PHE A 7 0.45 -20.78 7.82
C PHE A 7 0.40 -19.71 6.72
N LEU A 8 -0.38 -18.64 6.92
CA LEU A 8 -0.45 -17.53 5.98
C LEU A 8 0.88 -16.76 5.91
N ARG A 9 1.49 -16.46 7.05
CA ARG A 9 2.75 -15.69 7.16
C ARG A 9 3.92 -16.38 6.46
N ASN A 10 3.97 -17.71 6.51
CA ASN A 10 5.06 -18.49 5.93
C ASN A 10 5.05 -18.56 4.39
N ASN A 11 4.04 -17.98 3.72
CA ASN A 11 3.98 -17.91 2.28
C ASN A 11 3.72 -16.48 1.80
N PRO A 12 4.70 -15.82 1.14
CA PRO A 12 4.53 -14.46 0.64
C PRO A 12 3.32 -14.28 -0.28
N GLN A 13 2.95 -15.28 -1.08
CA GLN A 13 1.78 -15.19 -1.97
C GLN A 13 0.47 -15.14 -1.18
N TYR A 14 0.40 -15.84 -0.04
CA TYR A 14 -0.78 -15.79 0.84
C TYR A 14 -0.88 -14.44 1.55
N VAL A 15 0.24 -13.92 2.05
CA VAL A 15 0.31 -12.56 2.59
C VAL A 15 -0.18 -11.53 1.57
N ARG A 16 0.33 -11.60 0.33
CA ARG A 16 -0.07 -10.73 -0.78
C ARG A 16 -1.55 -10.89 -1.15
N SER A 17 -2.08 -12.12 -1.10
CA SER A 17 -3.51 -12.39 -1.30
C SER A 17 -4.39 -11.75 -0.22
N CYS A 18 -3.91 -11.69 1.03
CA CYS A 18 -4.59 -10.96 2.09
C CYS A 18 -4.58 -9.45 1.85
N ILE A 19 -3.47 -8.87 1.35
CA ILE A 19 -3.43 -7.45 0.97
C ILE A 19 -4.39 -7.17 -0.19
N LEU A 20 -4.44 -8.05 -1.19
CA LEU A 20 -5.41 -7.96 -2.28
C LEU A 20 -6.84 -7.99 -1.76
N TYR A 21 -7.14 -8.87 -0.79
CA TYR A 21 -8.46 -8.92 -0.16
C TYR A 21 -8.82 -7.59 0.51
N GLU A 22 -7.89 -6.95 1.23
CA GLU A 22 -8.14 -5.60 1.76
C GLU A 22 -8.41 -4.58 0.66
N ALA A 23 -7.68 -4.67 -0.47
CA ALA A 23 -7.83 -3.75 -1.59
C ALA A 23 -9.17 -3.86 -2.34
N LEU A 24 -9.93 -4.94 -2.12
CA LEU A 24 -11.30 -5.07 -2.62
C LEU A 24 -12.26 -4.08 -1.95
N ASP A 25 -11.95 -3.65 -0.72
CA ASP A 25 -12.74 -2.63 -0.03
C ASP A 25 -12.27 -1.23 -0.42
N THR A 26 -12.94 -0.64 -1.41
CA THR A 26 -12.65 0.71 -1.89
C THR A 26 -13.13 1.82 -0.94
N GLN A 27 -13.89 1.49 0.11
CA GLN A 27 -14.39 2.48 1.07
C GLN A 27 -13.43 2.71 2.22
N THR A 28 -12.61 1.71 2.54
CA THR A 28 -11.64 1.79 3.63
C THR A 28 -10.35 2.47 3.16
N SER A 29 -9.87 3.45 3.94
CA SER A 29 -8.59 4.09 3.66
C SER A 29 -7.44 3.07 3.74
N ILE A 30 -6.41 3.24 2.91
CA ILE A 30 -5.24 2.34 2.86
C ILE A 30 -4.62 2.14 4.25
N PHE A 31 -4.50 3.22 5.03
CA PHE A 31 -3.97 3.16 6.38
C PHE A 31 -4.87 2.36 7.36
N SER A 32 -6.19 2.46 7.21
CA SER A 32 -7.12 1.63 7.98
C SER A 32 -7.07 0.16 7.56
N SER A 33 -6.90 -0.11 6.26
CA SER A 33 -6.67 -1.45 5.72
C SER A 33 -5.38 -2.05 6.27
N TYR A 34 -4.28 -1.29 6.30
CA TYR A 34 -3.01 -1.69 6.91
C TYR A 34 -3.16 -2.07 8.39
N LYS A 35 -3.81 -1.21 9.19
CA LYS A 35 -4.08 -1.52 10.61
C LYS A 35 -4.89 -2.79 10.78
N SER A 36 -5.89 -3.01 9.92
CA SER A 36 -6.75 -4.19 9.98
C SER A 36 -5.98 -5.45 9.60
N PHE A 37 -5.12 -5.36 8.60
CA PHE A 37 -4.18 -6.39 8.18
C PHE A 37 -3.21 -6.77 9.31
N CYS A 38 -2.52 -5.80 9.90
CA CYS A 38 -1.57 -6.03 11.00
C CYS A 38 -2.26 -6.62 12.24
N LYS A 39 -3.47 -6.16 12.58
CA LYS A 39 -4.27 -6.74 13.65
C LYS A 39 -4.57 -8.24 13.45
N ARG A 40 -4.66 -8.71 12.20
CA ARG A 40 -4.95 -10.11 11.87
C ARG A 40 -3.70 -10.97 11.69
N LEU A 41 -2.64 -10.42 11.08
CA LEU A 41 -1.46 -11.17 10.65
C LEU A 41 -0.18 -10.87 11.45
N GLY A 42 -0.20 -9.86 12.32
CA GLY A 42 0.93 -9.42 13.15
C GLY A 42 1.51 -8.09 12.68
N ASP A 43 1.84 -7.22 13.65
CA ASP A 43 2.45 -5.91 13.41
C ASP A 43 3.92 -6.01 12.93
N ASP A 44 4.55 -7.17 13.13
CA ASP A 44 5.94 -7.47 12.78
C ASP A 44 6.10 -8.08 11.38
N LEU A 45 5.00 -8.34 10.66
CA LEU A 45 5.03 -9.03 9.37
C LEU A 45 5.61 -8.17 8.25
N MET A 46 5.26 -6.88 8.22
CA MET A 46 5.47 -5.99 7.08
C MET A 46 5.33 -4.54 7.52
N ASP A 47 6.14 -3.63 6.97
CA ASP A 47 5.97 -2.20 7.21
C ASP A 47 4.89 -1.56 6.32
N TYR A 48 4.51 -0.33 6.64
CA TYR A 48 3.47 0.37 5.88
C TYR A 48 3.86 0.58 4.40
N VAL A 49 5.14 0.79 4.11
CA VAL A 49 5.62 1.11 2.75
C VAL A 49 5.49 -0.11 1.84
N GLU A 50 5.90 -1.28 2.34
CA GLU A 50 5.72 -2.54 1.63
C GLU A 50 4.23 -2.84 1.42
N PHE A 51 3.41 -2.64 2.45
CA PHE A 51 1.96 -2.85 2.35
C PHE A 51 1.34 -1.94 1.30
N GLU A 52 1.61 -0.63 1.36
CA GLU A 52 1.10 0.36 0.41
C GLU A 52 1.53 0.04 -1.02
N TYR A 53 2.77 -0.40 -1.22
CA TYR A 53 3.26 -0.81 -2.53
C TYR A 53 2.45 -1.96 -3.14
N TRP A 54 2.15 -3.02 -2.37
CA TRP A 54 1.28 -4.11 -2.86
C TRP A 54 -0.15 -3.65 -3.06
N TYR A 55 -0.69 -2.90 -2.11
CA TYR A 55 -2.07 -2.39 -2.15
C TYR A 55 -2.32 -1.53 -3.40
N MET A 56 -1.45 -0.57 -3.67
CA MET A 56 -1.55 0.31 -4.84
C MET A 56 -1.39 -0.45 -6.15
N ARG A 57 -0.52 -1.47 -6.20
CA ARG A 57 -0.38 -2.29 -7.40
C ARG A 57 -1.62 -3.11 -7.71
N PHE A 58 -2.26 -3.67 -6.69
CA PHE A 58 -3.55 -4.36 -6.88
C PHE A 58 -4.66 -3.40 -7.31
N LEU A 59 -4.74 -2.20 -6.73
CA LEU A 59 -5.68 -1.17 -7.20
C LEU A 59 -5.47 -0.78 -8.66
N ASN A 60 -4.21 -0.78 -9.12
CA ASN A 60 -3.84 -0.52 -10.51
C ASN A 60 -4.04 -1.73 -11.44
N GLY A 61 -4.55 -2.86 -10.94
CA GLY A 61 -4.84 -4.06 -11.73
C GLY A 61 -3.65 -4.99 -11.97
N HIS A 62 -2.51 -4.77 -11.31
CA HIS A 62 -1.36 -5.66 -11.37
C HIS A 62 -1.49 -6.77 -10.31
N MET A 63 -1.99 -7.93 -10.74
CA MET A 63 -2.43 -9.03 -9.87
C MET A 63 -1.39 -10.14 -9.68
N ASP A 64 -0.19 -9.98 -10.24
CA ASP A 64 0.93 -10.91 -10.11
C ASP A 64 1.44 -10.98 -8.66
N LEU A 65 1.12 -12.09 -7.98
CA LEU A 65 1.48 -12.33 -6.59
C LEU A 65 2.95 -12.70 -6.41
N ASP A 66 3.69 -12.99 -7.48
CA ASP A 66 5.09 -13.41 -7.49
C ASP A 66 6.07 -12.28 -7.81
N HIS A 67 5.57 -11.06 -8.04
CA HIS A 67 6.40 -9.90 -8.35
C HIS A 67 7.56 -9.69 -7.36
N GLU A 68 8.75 -9.44 -7.89
CA GLU A 68 9.91 -9.06 -7.10
C GLU A 68 9.83 -7.58 -6.72
N TRP A 69 9.52 -7.31 -5.46
CA TRP A 69 9.59 -5.95 -4.95
C TRP A 69 11.04 -5.52 -4.81
N ASN A 70 11.50 -4.63 -5.68
CA ASN A 70 12.71 -3.87 -5.40
C ASN A 70 12.34 -2.72 -4.45
N ARG A 71 12.83 -2.76 -3.20
CA ARG A 71 12.62 -1.72 -2.17
C ARG A 71 13.32 -0.41 -2.50
N ASP A 72 14.16 -0.41 -3.55
CA ASP A 72 14.85 0.75 -4.09
C ASP A 72 14.27 1.17 -5.47
N PRO A 73 12.95 1.37 -5.63
CA PRO A 73 12.48 2.11 -6.79
C PRO A 73 12.93 3.55 -6.58
N LYS A 74 13.58 4.13 -7.59
CA LYS A 74 13.98 5.56 -7.61
C LYS A 74 12.84 6.38 -7.01
N SER A 75 13.00 6.89 -5.79
CA SER A 75 11.92 7.56 -5.09
C SER A 75 11.52 8.77 -5.92
N ILE A 76 10.27 8.79 -6.39
CA ILE A 76 9.71 9.94 -7.09
C ILE A 76 9.49 11.00 -6.02
N THR A 77 10.37 11.99 -6.01
CA THR A 77 10.29 13.15 -5.13
C THR A 77 9.32 14.18 -5.72
N PHE A 78 8.99 15.20 -4.93
CA PHE A 78 8.18 16.31 -5.43
C PHE A 78 8.85 17.03 -6.62
N ASP A 79 10.18 16.98 -6.69
CA ASP A 79 10.98 17.55 -7.80
C ASP A 79 10.83 16.77 -9.10
N ASP A 80 10.46 15.49 -9.03
CA ASP A 80 10.23 14.63 -10.19
C ASP A 80 8.83 14.83 -10.80
N LEU A 81 7.95 15.58 -10.15
CA LEU A 81 6.62 15.90 -10.66
C LEU A 81 6.70 16.97 -11.76
N PRO A 82 5.93 16.84 -12.86
CA PRO A 82 5.80 17.92 -13.83
C PRO A 82 5.31 19.20 -13.15
N LEU A 83 5.90 20.34 -13.53
CA LEU A 83 5.59 21.65 -12.95
C LEU A 83 4.09 21.98 -12.94
N GLU A 84 3.36 21.52 -13.96
CA GLU A 84 1.91 21.68 -14.06
C GLU A 84 1.16 21.05 -12.87
N ILE A 85 1.55 19.84 -12.47
CA ILE A 85 0.96 19.13 -11.32
C ILE A 85 1.28 19.87 -10.02
N VAL A 86 2.52 20.31 -9.86
CA VAL A 86 2.96 21.13 -8.71
C VAL A 86 2.14 22.42 -8.61
N CYS A 87 1.89 23.10 -9.73
CA CYS A 87 1.05 24.30 -9.76
C CYS A 87 -0.41 24.01 -9.37
N ILE A 88 -0.98 22.86 -9.75
CA ILE A 88 -2.34 22.47 -9.34
C ILE A 88 -2.41 22.26 -7.83
N ILE A 89 -1.43 21.56 -7.25
CA ILE A 89 -1.36 21.29 -5.81
C ILE A 89 -1.23 22.59 -5.02
N THR A 90 -0.25 23.44 -5.38
CA THR A 90 0.02 24.72 -4.68
C THR A 90 -1.16 25.69 -4.76
N LYS A 91 -1.86 25.75 -5.91
CA LYS A 91 -3.12 26.51 -6.02
C LYS A 91 -4.16 26.02 -5.02
N LYS A 92 -4.39 24.71 -4.93
CA LYS A 92 -5.35 24.13 -3.97
C LYS A 92 -4.98 24.39 -2.51
N LEU A 93 -3.69 24.34 -2.17
CA LEU A 93 -3.22 24.66 -0.82
C LEU A 93 -3.44 26.14 -0.48
N SER A 94 -3.21 27.07 -1.42
CA SER A 94 -3.43 28.50 -1.20
C SER A 94 -4.89 28.88 -0.90
N PHE A 95 -5.86 28.01 -1.23
CA PHE A 95 -7.26 28.20 -0.88
C PHE A 95 -7.60 27.82 0.57
N TYR A 96 -6.76 27.03 1.25
CA TYR A 96 -6.99 26.61 2.63
C TYR A 96 -6.40 27.59 3.66
N ASP A 97 -5.47 28.45 3.26
CA ASP A 97 -4.85 29.48 4.12
C ASP A 97 -5.67 30.80 4.19
N ARG A 98 -6.98 30.77 3.89
CA ARG A 98 -7.87 31.94 3.93
C ARG A 98 -9.13 31.71 4.75
#